data_AF-A0A0A1VJZ0-F1
#
_entry.id   AF-A0A0A1VJZ0-F1
#
_cell.length_a   1.000
_cell.length_b   1.000
_cell.length_c   1.000
_cell.angle_alpha   90.00
_cell.angle_beta   90.00
_cell.angle_gamma   90.00
#
_symmetry.space_group_name_H-M   'P 1'
#
loop_
_entity.id
_entity.type
_entity.pdbx_description
1 polymer ?
#
loop_
_entity_poly.entity_id
_entity_poly.type
_entity_poly.pdbx_seq_one_letter_code
_entity_poly.pdbx_strand_id
1 'polypeptide(L)'
;MSQIIELTDRSGLDYLHALVERGQNLQPLLKEIGEDQAEETKQRFASATDPDGNAWAANKPVTLANYSALFARKKDGSLTKRSAEKLAGKKPGTGETRMLGTTINYQPQGDDAVGVGSPMVYAGTFHYGAKSGEFGFGMYATRNGSFPIPWGDIPARRFLGMSQTGRENVVSLVRSYFLEG
;
A
#
# COMPACT_ATOMS: atom_id res chain seq x y z
N MET A 1 -40.98 -12.31 44.28
CA MET A 1 -39.82 -13.23 44.39
C MET A 1 -38.66 -12.59 43.64
N SER A 2 -37.55 -12.30 44.32
CA SER A 2 -36.31 -11.82 43.70
C SER A 2 -35.28 -12.95 43.72
N GLN A 3 -34.77 -13.33 42.56
CA GLN A 3 -33.64 -14.24 42.46
C GLN A 3 -32.39 -13.41 42.23
N ILE A 4 -31.39 -13.57 43.11
CA ILE A 4 -30.05 -13.01 42.88
C ILE A 4 -29.33 -13.98 41.95
N ILE A 5 -28.92 -13.49 40.79
CA ILE A 5 -28.04 -14.20 39.88
C ILE A 5 -26.64 -13.66 40.14
N GLU A 6 -25.82 -14.44 40.83
CA GLU A 6 -24.40 -14.10 41.01
C GLU A 6 -23.61 -14.63 39.82
N LEU A 7 -22.73 -13.80 39.27
CA LEU A 7 -21.79 -14.22 38.22
C LEU A 7 -20.63 -15.08 38.79
N THR A 8 -20.82 -15.74 39.93
CA THR A 8 -19.77 -16.50 40.64
C THR A 8 -19.45 -17.85 40.01
N ASP A 9 -20.17 -18.26 38.97
CA ASP A 9 -19.79 -19.44 38.19
C ASP A 9 -18.45 -19.15 37.49
N ARG A 10 -17.41 -19.93 37.83
CA ARG A 10 -16.00 -19.62 37.50
C ARG A 10 -15.82 -19.34 36.01
N SER A 11 -16.57 -20.03 35.16
CA SER A 11 -16.57 -19.88 33.70
C SER A 11 -16.89 -18.46 33.21
N GLY A 12 -17.80 -17.74 33.86
CA GLY A 12 -18.20 -16.39 33.46
C GLY A 12 -17.19 -15.32 33.88
N LEU A 13 -16.68 -15.41 35.11
CA LEU A 13 -15.63 -14.50 35.59
C LEU A 13 -14.30 -14.74 34.89
N ASP A 14 -13.94 -16.00 34.62
CA ASP A 14 -12.72 -16.34 33.87
C ASP A 14 -12.76 -15.73 32.46
N TYR A 15 -13.92 -15.77 31.80
CA TYR A 15 -14.09 -15.13 30.49
C TYR A 15 -13.97 -13.61 30.55
N LEU A 16 -14.57 -12.97 31.56
CA LEU A 16 -14.44 -11.52 31.76
C LEU A 16 -12.99 -11.11 32.07
N HIS A 17 -12.27 -11.90 32.86
CA HIS A 17 -10.85 -11.68 33.14
C HIS A 17 -10.02 -11.77 31.85
N ALA A 18 -10.20 -12.81 31.05
CA ALA A 18 -9.50 -12.97 29.77
C ALA A 18 -9.80 -11.83 28.79
N LEU A 19 -11.04 -11.33 28.77
CA LEU A 19 -11.44 -10.20 27.93
C LEU A 19 -10.77 -8.89 28.39
N VAL A 20 -10.71 -8.65 29.71
CA VAL A 20 -10.01 -7.48 30.28
C VAL A 20 -8.51 -7.55 29.98
N GLU A 21 -7.87 -8.71 30.16
CA GLU A 21 -6.45 -8.91 29.88
C GLU A 21 -6.12 -8.61 28.41
N ARG A 22 -6.94 -9.10 27.48
CA ARG A 22 -6.82 -8.79 26.04
C ARG A 22 -7.06 -7.32 25.74
N GLY A 23 -8.03 -6.70 26.39
CA GLY A 23 -8.29 -5.26 26.27
C GLY A 23 -7.12 -4.39 26.73
N GLN A 24 -6.29 -4.90 27.65
CA GLN A 24 -5.08 -4.22 28.13
C GLN A 24 -3.87 -4.45 27.22
N ASN A 25 -3.91 -5.42 26.31
CA ASN A 25 -2.78 -5.75 25.43
C ASN A 25 -3.22 -5.96 23.97
N LEU A 26 -3.49 -4.87 23.25
CA LEU A 26 -3.88 -4.93 21.84
C LEU A 26 -2.73 -5.25 20.88
N GLN A 27 -1.50 -5.44 21.36
CA GLN A 27 -0.33 -5.68 20.50
C GLN A 27 -0.49 -6.87 19.53
N PRO A 28 -1.08 -8.02 19.92
CA PRO A 28 -1.32 -9.12 18.99
C PRO A 28 -2.30 -8.71 17.88
N LEU A 29 -3.42 -8.08 18.24
CA LEU A 29 -4.42 -7.59 17.29
C LEU A 29 -3.84 -6.55 16.32
N LEU A 30 -3.06 -5.59 16.82
CA LEU A 30 -2.43 -4.55 15.99
C LEU A 30 -1.44 -5.13 14.98
N LYS A 31 -0.73 -6.21 15.33
CA LYS A 31 0.17 -6.92 14.41
C LYS A 31 -0.61 -7.60 13.29
N GLU A 32 -1.70 -8.30 13.63
CA GLU A 32 -2.55 -8.94 12.63
C GLU A 32 -3.19 -7.91 11.68
N ILE A 33 -3.74 -6.82 12.21
CA ILE A 33 -4.26 -5.72 11.39
C ILE A 33 -3.16 -5.13 10.50
N GLY A 34 -1.97 -4.90 11.05
CA GLY A 34 -0.83 -4.38 10.31
C GLY A 34 -0.40 -5.29 9.16
N GLU A 35 -0.37 -6.60 9.40
CA GLU A 35 -0.01 -7.61 8.42
C GLU A 35 -1.03 -7.68 7.29
N ASP A 36 -2.32 -7.74 7.62
CA ASP A 36 -3.42 -7.73 6.65
C ASP A 36 -3.38 -6.47 5.78
N GLN A 37 -3.25 -5.29 6.40
CA GLN A 37 -3.20 -4.02 5.66
C GLN A 37 -1.94 -3.88 4.79
N ALA A 38 -0.79 -4.39 5.26
CA ALA A 38 0.42 -4.43 4.45
C ALA A 38 0.23 -5.34 3.24
N GLU A 39 -0.41 -6.49 3.40
CA GLU A 39 -0.67 -7.42 2.30
C GLU A 39 -1.68 -6.87 1.31
N GLU A 40 -2.82 -6.33 1.75
CA GLU A 40 -3.77 -5.62 0.87
C GLU A 40 -3.07 -4.52 0.06
N THR A 41 -2.19 -3.76 0.70
CA THR A 41 -1.44 -2.70 0.04
C THR A 41 -0.50 -3.25 -1.03
N LYS A 42 0.17 -4.39 -0.81
CA LYS A 42 0.99 -5.05 -1.86
C LYS A 42 0.12 -5.53 -3.02
N GLN A 43 -1.06 -6.09 -2.73
CA GLN A 43 -2.00 -6.53 -3.77
C GLN A 43 -2.44 -5.39 -4.69
N ARG A 44 -2.57 -4.17 -4.18
CA ARG A 44 -2.86 -2.96 -4.98
C ARG A 44 -1.82 -2.69 -6.07
N PHE A 45 -0.54 -3.03 -5.84
CA PHE A 45 0.48 -2.96 -6.90
C PHE A 45 0.35 -4.08 -7.93
N ALA A 46 -0.18 -5.24 -7.52
CA ALA A 46 -0.48 -6.33 -8.43
C ALA A 46 -1.72 -6.01 -9.30
N SER A 47 -2.78 -5.43 -8.74
CA SER A 47 -3.97 -5.03 -9.49
C SER A 47 -3.84 -3.68 -10.20
N ALA A 48 -2.88 -2.83 -9.79
CA ALA A 48 -2.75 -1.43 -10.17
C ALA A 48 -4.02 -0.61 -9.85
N THR A 49 -4.56 -0.82 -8.64
CA THR A 49 -5.77 -0.15 -8.15
C THR A 49 -5.52 0.56 -6.83
N ASP A 50 -6.37 1.55 -6.52
CA ASP A 50 -6.40 2.20 -5.22
C ASP A 50 -7.18 1.36 -4.17
N PRO A 51 -7.26 1.82 -2.90
CA PRO A 51 -8.02 1.13 -1.85
C PRO A 51 -9.52 0.99 -2.12
N ASP A 52 -10.10 1.83 -2.97
CA ASP A 52 -11.52 1.77 -3.33
C ASP A 52 -11.76 0.90 -4.58
N GLY A 53 -10.69 0.35 -5.17
CA GLY A 53 -10.73 -0.49 -6.37
C GLY A 53 -10.62 0.28 -7.68
N ASN A 54 -10.42 1.60 -7.66
CA ASN A 54 -10.25 2.39 -8.88
C ASN A 54 -8.88 2.14 -9.50
N ALA A 55 -8.82 2.01 -10.83
CA ALA A 55 -7.56 1.85 -11.54
C ALA A 55 -6.67 3.09 -11.37
N TRP A 56 -5.37 2.88 -11.12
CA TRP A 56 -4.40 3.97 -11.10
C TRP A 56 -4.26 4.65 -12.47
N ALA A 57 -3.90 5.93 -12.43
CA ALA A 57 -3.57 6.68 -13.63
C ALA A 57 -2.48 5.98 -14.47
N ALA A 58 -2.76 5.81 -15.77
CA ALA A 58 -1.90 5.12 -16.71
C ALA A 58 -0.50 5.75 -16.82
N ASN A 59 0.46 4.98 -17.34
CA ASN A 59 1.77 5.53 -17.70
C ASN A 59 1.63 6.48 -18.89
N LYS A 60 2.34 7.61 -18.86
CA LYS A 60 2.38 8.54 -20.01
C LYS A 60 3.02 7.85 -21.22
N PRO A 61 2.66 8.22 -22.46
CA PRO A 61 3.24 7.63 -23.68
C PRO A 61 4.77 7.70 -23.70
N VAL A 62 5.36 8.81 -23.26
CA VAL A 62 6.83 8.98 -23.17
C VAL A 62 7.48 7.99 -22.23
N THR A 63 6.84 7.66 -21.10
CA THR A 63 7.34 6.64 -20.16
C THR A 63 7.35 5.26 -20.80
N LEU A 64 6.29 4.91 -21.53
CA LEU A 64 6.22 3.64 -22.26
C LEU A 64 7.23 3.58 -23.40
N ALA A 65 7.43 4.69 -24.12
CA ALA A 65 8.43 4.79 -25.17
C ALA A 65 9.85 4.56 -24.62
N ASN A 66 10.23 5.27 -23.55
CA ASN A 66 11.53 5.11 -22.89
C ASN A 66 11.72 3.68 -22.35
N TYR A 67 10.69 3.10 -21.74
CA TYR A 67 10.74 1.72 -21.26
C TYR A 67 10.93 0.72 -22.42
N SER A 68 10.24 0.93 -23.55
CA SER A 68 10.37 0.08 -24.74
C SER A 68 11.73 0.19 -25.44
N ALA A 69 12.47 1.27 -25.20
CA ALA A 69 13.81 1.49 -25.77
C ALA A 69 14.85 0.53 -25.17
N LEU A 70 14.59 0.01 -23.96
CA LEU A 70 15.46 -0.96 -23.29
C LEU A 70 15.32 -2.39 -23.85
N PHE A 71 14.43 -2.62 -24.82
CA PHE A 71 14.08 -3.96 -25.28
C PHE A 71 14.74 -4.34 -26.60
N ALA A 72 15.03 -5.62 -26.75
CA ALA A 72 15.48 -6.19 -28.01
C ALA A 72 14.46 -5.93 -29.14
N ARG A 73 14.99 -5.59 -30.32
CA ARG A 73 14.26 -5.33 -31.56
C ARG A 73 14.57 -6.39 -32.61
N LYS A 74 13.69 -6.54 -33.58
CA LYS A 74 13.97 -7.30 -34.80
C LYS A 74 14.89 -6.48 -35.72
N LYS A 75 15.38 -7.10 -36.80
CA LYS A 75 16.20 -6.44 -37.82
C LYS A 75 15.50 -5.23 -38.48
N ASP A 76 14.17 -5.24 -38.53
CA ASP A 76 13.34 -4.15 -39.07
C ASP A 76 13.06 -3.01 -38.07
N GLY A 77 13.61 -3.07 -36.85
CA GLY A 77 13.39 -2.08 -35.80
C GLY A 77 12.10 -2.25 -34.99
N SER A 78 11.20 -3.17 -35.39
CA SER A 78 9.99 -3.48 -34.64
C SER A 78 10.29 -4.27 -33.36
N LEU A 79 9.38 -4.18 -32.38
CA LEU A 79 9.47 -5.00 -31.16
C LEU A 79 9.32 -6.49 -31.51
N THR A 80 10.09 -7.34 -30.80
CA THR A 80 9.80 -8.78 -30.80
C THR A 80 8.44 -9.04 -30.14
N LYS A 81 7.81 -10.20 -30.42
CA LYS A 81 6.54 -10.58 -29.78
C LYS A 81 6.61 -10.49 -28.25
N ARG A 82 7.67 -11.06 -27.66
CA ARG A 82 7.94 -11.01 -26.22
C ARG A 82 8.13 -9.58 -25.69
N SER A 83 8.83 -8.72 -26.42
CA SER A 83 9.03 -7.32 -26.03
C SER A 83 7.72 -6.51 -26.10
N ALA A 84 6.87 -6.79 -27.09
CA ALA A 84 5.55 -6.17 -27.22
C ALA A 84 4.61 -6.61 -26.07
N GLU A 85 4.59 -7.89 -25.72
CA GLU A 85 3.84 -8.41 -24.57
C GLU A 85 4.33 -7.78 -23.25
N LYS A 86 5.64 -7.66 -23.06
CA LYS A 86 6.22 -7.00 -21.87
C LYS A 86 5.85 -5.52 -21.79
N LEU A 87 5.78 -4.82 -22.93
CA LEU A 87 5.35 -3.42 -22.97
C LEU A 87 3.85 -3.30 -22.67
N ALA A 88 3.02 -4.15 -23.26
CA ALA A 88 1.58 -4.17 -23.02
C ALA A 88 1.23 -4.49 -21.56
N GLY A 89 1.99 -5.39 -20.92
CA GLY A 89 1.84 -5.72 -19.50
C GLY A 89 2.43 -4.70 -18.53
N LYS A 90 2.91 -3.54 -18.99
CA LYS A 90 3.57 -2.56 -18.12
C LYS A 90 2.56 -1.81 -17.25
N LYS A 91 2.43 -2.27 -16.01
CA LYS A 91 1.61 -1.62 -14.97
C LYS A 91 2.16 -0.24 -14.58
N PRO A 92 1.29 0.73 -14.25
CA PRO A 92 1.69 1.97 -13.58
C PRO A 92 2.36 1.69 -12.24
N GLY A 93 3.35 2.50 -11.86
CA GLY A 93 3.98 2.40 -10.53
C GLY A 93 4.88 1.20 -10.26
N THR A 94 4.94 0.23 -11.16
CA THR A 94 5.83 -0.93 -11.01
C THR A 94 7.20 -0.64 -11.64
N GLY A 95 8.19 -0.24 -10.84
CA GLY A 95 9.58 -0.14 -11.30
C GLY A 95 10.19 -1.51 -11.63
N GLU A 96 11.41 -1.52 -12.19
CA GLU A 96 12.13 -2.77 -12.50
C GLU A 96 12.36 -3.63 -11.26
N THR A 97 12.77 -3.01 -10.15
CA THR A 97 13.00 -3.66 -8.86
C THR A 97 11.72 -3.96 -8.09
N ARG A 98 10.59 -3.33 -8.47
CA ARG A 98 9.30 -3.39 -7.78
C ARG A 98 9.30 -2.96 -6.31
N MET A 99 10.38 -2.33 -5.84
CA MET A 99 10.61 -2.03 -4.41
C MET A 99 9.43 -1.38 -3.74
N LEU A 100 8.84 -0.33 -4.32
CA LEU A 100 7.68 0.36 -3.72
C LEU A 100 6.51 -0.58 -3.40
N GLY A 101 6.23 -1.55 -4.26
CA GLY A 101 5.15 -2.51 -4.04
C GLY A 101 5.53 -3.75 -3.25
N THR A 102 6.83 -4.03 -3.08
CA THR A 102 7.32 -5.21 -2.33
C THR A 102 7.85 -4.86 -0.94
N THR A 103 8.15 -3.60 -0.67
CA THR A 103 8.55 -3.09 0.65
C THR A 103 7.44 -2.22 1.23
N ILE A 104 6.34 -2.90 1.59
CA ILE A 104 5.30 -2.35 2.44
C ILE A 104 5.45 -2.99 3.82
N ASN A 105 5.68 -2.15 4.81
CA ASN A 105 5.92 -2.55 6.19
C ASN A 105 4.83 -1.96 7.09
N TYR A 106 4.60 -2.63 8.20
CA TYR A 106 3.77 -2.12 9.27
C TYR A 106 4.57 -2.04 10.57
N GLN A 107 4.14 -1.16 11.47
CA GLN A 107 4.71 -1.03 12.81
C GLN A 107 3.62 -0.58 13.79
N PRO A 108 3.37 -1.34 14.88
CA PRO A 108 2.56 -0.84 15.98
C PRO A 108 3.13 0.47 16.53
N GLN A 109 2.26 1.42 16.79
CA GLN A 109 2.59 2.74 17.34
C GLN A 109 1.85 2.89 18.68
N GLY A 110 2.59 2.82 19.78
CA GLY A 110 1.97 2.78 21.10
C GLY A 110 1.10 1.54 21.27
N ASP A 111 0.02 1.71 22.03
CA ASP A 111 -0.84 0.60 22.47
C ASP A 111 -2.13 0.46 21.66
N ASP A 112 -2.46 1.43 20.80
CA ASP A 112 -3.77 1.54 20.14
C ASP A 112 -3.70 1.82 18.63
N ALA A 113 -2.50 1.94 18.05
CA ALA A 113 -2.35 2.26 16.64
C ALA A 113 -1.35 1.35 15.91
N VAL A 114 -1.54 1.22 14.60
CA VAL A 114 -0.58 0.58 13.70
C VAL A 114 -0.37 1.46 12.47
N GLY A 115 0.88 1.80 12.19
CA GLY A 115 1.28 2.51 10.99
C GLY A 115 1.62 1.54 9.87
N VAL A 116 1.22 1.86 8.63
CA VAL A 116 1.55 1.09 7.42
C VAL A 116 2.14 2.04 6.38
N GLY A 117 3.23 1.62 5.73
CA GLY A 117 3.96 2.50 4.82
C GLY A 117 5.01 1.81 3.97
N SER A 118 5.70 2.60 3.15
CA SER A 118 6.88 2.16 2.41
C SER A 118 8.08 3.03 2.78
N PRO A 119 9.29 2.45 2.95
CA PRO A 119 10.50 3.22 3.23
C PRO A 119 11.05 3.95 1.99
N MET A 120 10.44 3.77 0.82
CA MET A 120 10.91 4.39 -0.42
C MET A 120 10.67 5.91 -0.40
N VAL A 121 11.71 6.71 -0.62
CA VAL A 121 11.62 8.20 -0.61
C VAL A 121 10.59 8.76 -1.59
N TYR A 122 10.38 8.07 -2.71
CA TYR A 122 9.41 8.45 -3.75
C TYR A 122 7.98 7.96 -3.47
N ALA A 123 7.74 7.24 -2.37
CA ALA A 123 6.43 6.73 -2.00
C ALA A 123 5.40 7.85 -1.83
N GLY A 124 5.80 8.97 -1.20
CA GLY A 124 4.94 10.14 -1.02
C GLY A 124 4.50 10.74 -2.37
N THR A 125 5.45 11.02 -3.26
CA THR A 125 5.18 11.51 -4.62
C THR A 125 4.29 10.56 -5.42
N PHE A 126 4.47 9.24 -5.24
CA PHE A 126 3.61 8.26 -5.88
C PHE A 126 2.18 8.30 -5.33
N HIS A 127 2.04 8.34 -4.00
CA HIS A 127 0.76 8.36 -3.32
C HIS A 127 -0.05 9.63 -3.65
N TYR A 128 0.57 10.80 -3.48
CA TYR A 128 -0.09 12.11 -3.56
C TYR A 128 0.02 12.78 -4.94
N GLY A 129 0.92 12.31 -5.81
CA GLY A 129 1.29 13.03 -7.01
C GLY A 129 2.26 14.19 -6.74
N ALA A 130 2.57 14.94 -7.78
CA ALA A 130 3.33 16.20 -7.70
C ALA A 130 3.14 17.03 -8.97
N LYS A 131 3.21 18.35 -8.86
CA LYS A 131 3.24 19.29 -9.98
C LYS A 131 4.64 19.42 -10.56
N SER A 132 4.72 19.76 -11.84
CA SER A 132 6.00 20.12 -12.46
C SER A 132 6.72 21.20 -11.66
N GLY A 133 7.99 20.98 -11.32
CA GLY A 133 8.82 21.93 -10.57
C GLY A 133 8.53 22.02 -9.07
N GLU A 134 7.63 21.18 -8.53
CA GLU A 134 7.28 21.20 -7.10
C GLU A 134 8.47 20.94 -6.17
N PHE A 135 9.45 20.17 -6.63
CA PHE A 135 10.68 19.86 -5.88
C PHE A 135 11.86 20.78 -6.30
N GLY A 136 11.55 21.91 -6.93
CA GLY A 136 12.52 22.90 -7.36
C GLY A 136 13.07 22.65 -8.76
N PHE A 137 14.29 23.12 -8.99
CA PHE A 137 14.94 23.09 -10.30
C PHE A 137 16.29 22.39 -10.23
N GLY A 138 16.54 21.49 -11.19
CA GLY A 138 17.83 20.84 -11.33
C GLY A 138 18.88 21.79 -11.87
N MET A 139 20.06 21.77 -11.26
CA MET A 139 21.22 22.54 -11.70
C MET A 139 22.07 21.66 -12.64
N TYR A 140 22.20 22.07 -13.91
CA TYR A 140 23.07 21.49 -14.96
C TYR A 140 22.72 20.12 -15.60
N ALA A 141 21.50 19.90 -16.11
CA ALA A 141 21.26 18.75 -17.02
C ALA A 141 21.51 19.04 -18.51
N THR A 142 21.59 20.31 -18.92
CA THR A 142 21.87 20.70 -20.32
C THR A 142 22.82 21.89 -20.38
N ARG A 143 23.47 22.08 -21.54
CA ARG A 143 24.35 23.24 -21.83
C ARG A 143 23.63 24.61 -21.71
N ASN A 144 22.29 24.63 -21.56
CA ASN A 144 21.45 25.83 -21.70
C ASN A 144 20.60 26.19 -20.46
N GLY A 145 20.77 25.56 -19.28
CA GLY A 145 20.16 26.05 -18.03
C GLY A 145 19.34 25.05 -17.21
N SER A 146 18.70 25.57 -16.16
CA SER A 146 17.93 24.83 -15.14
C SER A 146 16.59 24.29 -15.68
N PHE A 147 16.11 23.18 -15.12
CA PHE A 147 14.84 22.53 -15.53
C PHE A 147 14.00 22.16 -14.30
N PRO A 148 12.66 22.14 -14.39
CA PRO A 148 11.81 21.82 -13.26
C PRO A 148 11.94 20.35 -12.85
N ILE A 149 11.90 20.09 -11.55
CA ILE A 149 11.86 18.75 -10.96
C ILE A 149 10.57 18.65 -10.15
N PRO A 150 9.65 17.74 -10.47
CA PRO A 150 9.63 16.88 -11.66
C PRO A 150 9.54 17.69 -12.97
N TRP A 151 9.98 17.11 -14.09
CA TRP A 151 9.92 17.75 -15.43
C TRP A 151 8.49 17.93 -15.98
N GLY A 152 7.49 17.42 -15.26
CA GLY A 152 6.08 17.47 -15.64
C GLY A 152 5.24 16.82 -14.57
N ASP A 153 3.93 17.10 -14.59
CA ASP A 153 2.99 16.60 -13.56
C ASP A 153 3.04 15.08 -13.41
N ILE A 154 3.05 14.64 -12.15
CA ILE A 154 2.94 13.26 -11.71
C ILE A 154 1.54 13.07 -11.12
N PRO A 155 0.70 12.19 -11.71
CA PRO A 155 -0.62 11.93 -11.15
C PRO A 155 -0.51 11.10 -9.86
N ALA A 156 -1.42 11.36 -8.93
CA ALA A 156 -1.59 10.58 -7.71
C ALA A 156 -1.97 9.14 -8.01
N ARG A 157 -1.39 8.20 -7.25
CA ARG A 157 -1.70 6.76 -7.29
C ARG A 157 -1.78 6.28 -5.85
N ARG A 158 -2.90 6.61 -5.21
CA ARG A 158 -3.16 6.25 -3.81
C ARG A 158 -3.05 4.74 -3.63
N PHE A 159 -2.17 4.31 -2.74
CA PHE A 159 -1.98 2.89 -2.43
C PHE A 159 -2.12 2.60 -0.93
N LEU A 160 -1.91 3.60 -0.07
CA LEU A 160 -2.24 3.51 1.36
C LEU A 160 -3.69 3.95 1.59
N GLY A 161 -4.28 3.43 2.66
CA GLY A 161 -5.68 3.63 3.00
C GLY A 161 -6.41 2.30 3.17
N MET A 162 -7.55 2.36 3.83
CA MET A 162 -8.33 1.18 4.14
C MET A 162 -9.44 0.99 3.11
N SER A 163 -9.48 -0.18 2.50
CA SER A 163 -10.56 -0.58 1.59
C SER A 163 -11.86 -0.82 2.37
N GLN A 164 -12.98 -0.98 1.67
CA GLN A 164 -14.23 -1.41 2.31
C GLN A 164 -14.06 -2.81 2.95
N THR A 165 -13.50 -3.75 2.19
CA THR A 165 -13.21 -5.12 2.67
C THR A 165 -12.23 -5.11 3.85
N GLY A 166 -11.20 -4.27 3.81
CA GLY A 166 -10.24 -4.13 4.91
C GLY A 166 -10.90 -3.64 6.20
N ARG A 167 -11.87 -2.73 6.12
CA ARG A 167 -12.66 -2.31 7.29
C ARG A 167 -13.46 -3.47 7.89
N GLU A 168 -14.03 -4.31 7.06
CA GLU A 168 -14.78 -5.50 7.48
C GLU A 168 -13.85 -6.56 8.10
N ASN A 169 -12.66 -6.75 7.51
CA ASN A 169 -11.62 -7.64 8.03
C ASN A 169 -11.15 -7.19 9.41
N VAL A 170 -10.89 -5.89 9.61
CA VAL A 170 -10.51 -5.35 10.92
C VAL A 170 -11.59 -5.64 11.97
N VAL A 171 -12.86 -5.46 11.64
CA VAL A 171 -13.96 -5.81 12.57
C VAL A 171 -13.96 -7.31 12.89
N SER A 172 -13.69 -8.16 11.89
CA SER A 172 -13.56 -9.61 12.09
C SER A 172 -12.40 -9.97 13.01
N LEU A 173 -11.23 -9.36 12.80
CA LEU A 173 -10.04 -9.57 13.62
C LEU A 173 -10.28 -9.12 15.06
N VAL A 174 -10.90 -7.96 15.27
CA VAL A 174 -11.28 -7.47 16.61
C VAL A 174 -12.21 -8.46 17.29
N ARG A 175 -13.24 -8.95 16.59
CA ARG A 175 -14.19 -9.93 17.15
C ARG A 175 -13.50 -11.24 17.52
N SER A 176 -12.71 -11.81 16.62
CA SER A 176 -11.97 -13.05 16.89
C SER A 176 -11.01 -12.86 18.07
N TYR A 177 -10.27 -11.75 18.09
CA TYR A 177 -9.34 -11.42 19.16
C TYR A 177 -10.00 -11.39 20.53
N PHE A 178 -11.20 -10.80 20.67
CA PHE A 178 -11.90 -10.72 21.97
C PHE A 178 -12.79 -11.93 22.30
N LEU A 179 -13.27 -12.69 21.30
CA LEU A 179 -14.25 -13.74 21.51
C LEU A 179 -13.67 -15.16 21.45
N GLU A 180 -12.63 -15.37 20.65
CA GLU A 180 -12.06 -16.69 20.33
C GLU A 180 -10.65 -16.88 20.89
N GLY A 181 -9.97 -15.78 21.25
CA GLY A 181 -8.69 -15.81 21.96
C GLY A 181 -8.76 -16.26 23.41
#